data_AF-G5IZY3-F1
#
_entry.id   AF-G5IZY3-F1
#
_cell.length_a   1.000
_cell.length_b   1.000
_cell.length_c   1.000
_cell.angle_alpha   90.00
_cell.angle_beta   90.00
_cell.angle_gamma   90.00
#
_symmetry.space_group_name_H-M   'P 1'
#
loop_
_entity.id
_entity.type
_entity.pdbx_description
1 polymer ?
#
loop_
_entity_poly.entity_id
_entity_poly.type
_entity_poly.pdbx_seq_one_letter_code
_entity_poly.pdbx_strand_id
1 'polypeptide(L)'
;MASDPFFDAPTNRDSYGITGDWRINDTFHLHATGAYALARAQGFANPANGEDRRGLGADLWTWAAILSAVDIFKEGAVLSVGGGQYVTAERVETLPGDLQSIDEDTPYIIEAQYKFPLTDGILLTPGFYVVINPEGNEDNNSIWVGALRT
;
A
#
# COMPACT_ATOMS: atom_id res chain seq x y z
N MET A 1 -3.08 3.74 10.23
CA MET A 1 -3.92 4.13 9.05
C MET A 1 -4.44 5.54 9.31
N ALA A 2 -3.87 6.55 8.65
CA ALA A 2 -4.22 7.96 8.82
C ALA A 2 -5.74 8.24 8.70
N SER A 3 -6.45 8.22 9.83
CA SER A 3 -7.92 8.27 9.85
C SER A 3 -8.47 9.69 9.91
N ASP A 4 -7.71 10.67 10.39
CA ASP A 4 -8.11 12.08 10.36
C ASP A 4 -6.94 13.01 10.76
N PRO A 5 -6.03 13.35 9.82
CA PRO A 5 -4.87 14.18 10.14
C PRO A 5 -5.22 15.63 10.50
N PHE A 6 -6.48 16.07 10.32
CA PHE A 6 -6.87 17.47 10.51
C PHE A 6 -8.11 17.68 11.39
N PHE A 7 -8.54 16.68 12.17
CA PHE A 7 -9.64 16.79 13.13
C PHE A 7 -10.92 17.39 12.52
N ASP A 8 -11.41 16.77 11.43
CA ASP A 8 -12.57 17.19 10.63
C ASP A 8 -12.46 18.55 9.92
N ALA A 9 -11.27 19.15 9.85
CA ALA A 9 -11.09 20.37 9.06
C ALA A 9 -11.31 20.08 7.56
N PRO A 10 -11.99 20.97 6.81
CA PRO A 10 -12.12 20.85 5.36
C PRO A 10 -10.73 20.67 4.72
N THR A 11 -10.57 19.64 3.90
CA THR A 11 -9.25 19.23 3.38
C THR A 11 -9.29 19.09 1.87
N ASN A 12 -8.33 19.73 1.20
CA ASN A 12 -8.08 19.49 -0.22
C ASN A 12 -6.97 18.45 -0.37
N ARG A 13 -7.11 17.55 -1.33
CA ARG A 13 -6.10 16.52 -1.62
C ARG A 13 -5.80 16.47 -3.10
N ASP A 14 -4.53 16.65 -3.43
CA ASP A 14 -4.00 16.45 -4.79
C ASP A 14 -3.21 15.13 -4.80
N SER A 15 -3.55 14.21 -5.71
CA SER A 15 -2.87 12.92 -5.82
C SER A 15 -2.27 12.71 -7.21
N TYR A 16 -1.04 12.22 -7.22
CA TYR A 16 -0.25 11.89 -8.39
C TYR A 16 0.13 10.42 -8.34
N GLY A 17 -0.07 9.69 -9.41
CA GLY A 17 0.25 8.27 -9.50
C GLY A 17 1.02 7.97 -10.77
N ILE A 18 1.95 7.02 -10.66
CA ILE A 18 2.62 6.39 -11.79
C ILE A 18 2.43 4.90 -11.70
N THR A 19 2.15 4.28 -12.84
CA THR A 19 2.07 2.83 -12.98
C THR A 19 2.85 2.43 -14.21
N GLY A 20 3.62 1.36 -14.11
CA GLY A 20 4.49 0.88 -15.16
C GLY A 20 4.51 -0.64 -15.23
N ASP A 21 4.45 -1.13 -16.47
CA ASP A 21 4.59 -2.52 -16.83
C ASP A 21 5.82 -2.66 -17.71
N TRP A 22 6.74 -3.54 -17.32
CA TRP A 22 7.95 -3.79 -18.05
C TRP A 22 8.20 -5.28 -18.22
N ARG A 23 8.08 -5.75 -19.46
CA ARG A 23 8.56 -7.06 -19.87
C ARG A 23 10.07 -7.01 -20.06
N ILE A 24 10.81 -7.48 -19.06
CA ILE A 24 12.28 -7.49 -19.05
C ILE A 24 12.79 -8.45 -20.13
N ASN A 25 12.18 -9.63 -20.23
CA ASN A 25 12.38 -10.61 -21.30
C ASN A 25 11.13 -11.51 -21.40
N ASP A 26 11.17 -12.56 -22.22
CA ASP A 26 10.01 -13.46 -22.39
C ASP A 26 9.66 -14.27 -21.12
N THR A 27 10.58 -14.33 -20.15
CA THR A 27 10.39 -15.01 -18.86
C THR A 27 9.92 -14.04 -17.77
N PHE A 28 10.53 -12.86 -17.64
CA PHE A 28 10.33 -11.95 -16.52
C PHE A 28 9.51 -10.71 -16.91
N HIS A 29 8.48 -10.45 -16.11
CA HIS A 29 7.62 -9.27 -16.21
C HIS A 29 7.57 -8.55 -14.87
N LEU A 30 7.85 -7.25 -14.86
CA LEU A 30 7.77 -6.40 -13.69
C LEU A 30 6.58 -5.45 -13.85
N HIS A 31 5.70 -5.42 -12.87
CA HIS A 31 4.68 -4.40 -12.72
C HIS A 31 4.98 -3.59 -11.45
N ALA A 32 4.95 -2.27 -11.53
CA ALA A 32 5.15 -1.42 -10.38
C ALA A 32 4.22 -0.20 -10.44
N THR A 33 3.73 0.19 -9.28
CA THR A 33 2.91 1.38 -9.09
C THR A 33 3.42 2.18 -7.91
N GLY A 34 3.35 3.49 -8.01
CA GLY A 34 3.71 4.41 -6.94
C GLY A 34 2.77 5.60 -6.99
N ALA A 35 2.28 6.02 -5.84
CA ALA A 35 1.42 7.19 -5.76
C ALA A 35 1.82 8.07 -4.57
N TYR A 36 1.70 9.36 -4.78
CA TYR A 36 1.97 10.41 -3.82
C TYR A 36 0.76 11.33 -3.76
N ALA A 37 0.35 11.74 -2.56
CA ALA A 37 -0.71 12.74 -2.42
C ALA A 37 -0.35 13.79 -1.38
N LEU A 38 -0.69 15.03 -1.70
CA LEU A 38 -0.59 16.19 -0.82
C LEU A 38 -1.98 16.49 -0.29
N ALA A 39 -2.18 16.38 1.02
CA ALA A 39 -3.39 16.85 1.68
C ALA A 39 -3.11 18.18 2.39
N ARG A 40 -4.02 19.14 2.29
CA ARG A 40 -3.92 20.46 2.94
C ARG A 40 -5.23 20.84 3.60
N ALA A 41 -5.18 21.15 4.89
CA ALA A 41 -6.31 21.71 5.62
C ALA A 41 -6.64 23.14 5.14
N GLN A 42 -7.93 23.42 4.97
CA GLN A 42 -8.51 24.64 4.42
C GLN A 42 -9.41 25.38 5.41
N GLY A 43 -9.55 24.89 6.65
CA GLY A 43 -10.43 25.51 7.63
C GLY A 43 -10.10 25.17 9.07
N PHE A 44 -11.06 25.51 9.92
CA PHE A 44 -11.03 25.20 11.34
C PHE A 44 -11.33 23.71 11.54
N ALA A 45 -10.60 23.07 12.45
CA ALA A 45 -11.06 21.80 12.99
C ALA A 45 -12.36 22.04 13.77
N ASN A 46 -13.32 21.12 13.72
CA ASN A 46 -14.61 21.16 14.43
C ASN A 46 -15.36 22.53 14.43
N PRO A 47 -16.51 22.66 13.73
CA PRO A 47 -17.22 23.93 13.55
C PRO A 47 -17.76 24.59 14.84
N ALA A 48 -17.65 23.93 15.99
CA ALA A 48 -18.12 24.45 17.26
C ALA A 48 -17.13 25.40 17.97
N ASN A 49 -15.79 25.26 17.82
CA ASN A 49 -14.76 26.12 18.48
C ASN A 49 -13.28 25.76 18.10
N GLY A 50 -13.00 24.94 17.09
CA GLY A 50 -11.64 24.40 16.94
C GLY A 50 -10.62 25.32 16.27
N GLU A 51 -9.36 24.92 16.37
CA GLU A 51 -8.19 25.69 15.97
C GLU A 51 -8.14 25.90 14.45
N ASP A 52 -7.56 27.03 14.04
CA ASP A 52 -7.29 27.31 12.64
C ASP A 52 -6.17 26.38 12.14
N ARG A 53 -6.54 25.37 11.36
CA ARG A 53 -5.61 24.40 10.78
C ARG A 53 -5.27 24.74 9.33
N ARG A 54 -5.67 25.91 8.82
CA ARG A 54 -5.37 26.34 7.44
C ARG A 54 -3.88 26.32 7.16
N GLY A 55 -3.50 25.61 6.11
CA GLY A 55 -2.11 25.53 5.66
C GLY A 55 -1.32 24.35 6.22
N LEU A 56 -1.84 23.60 7.20
CA LEU A 56 -1.23 22.34 7.62
C LEU A 56 -1.28 21.34 6.47
N GLY A 57 -0.11 20.78 6.13
CA GLY A 57 0.07 19.76 5.10
C GLY A 57 0.19 18.35 5.67
N ALA A 58 -0.27 17.36 4.91
CA ALA A 58 0.07 15.96 5.10
C ALA A 58 0.54 15.33 3.78
N ASP A 59 1.69 14.67 3.82
CA ASP A 59 2.31 13.97 2.71
C ASP A 59 1.97 12.48 2.81
N LEU A 60 1.30 11.96 1.78
CA LEU A 60 0.87 10.57 1.70
C LEU A 60 1.66 9.86 0.62
N TRP A 61 2.24 8.70 0.93
CA TRP A 61 2.95 7.89 -0.06
C TRP A 61 2.48 6.43 -0.03
N THR A 62 2.53 5.79 -1.18
CA THR A 62 2.27 4.35 -1.35
C THR A 62 2.98 3.84 -2.59
N TRP A 63 3.40 2.59 -2.55
CA TRP A 63 3.99 1.93 -3.71
C TRP A 63 3.73 0.43 -3.63
N ALA A 64 3.74 -0.22 -4.78
CA ALA A 64 3.73 -1.67 -4.88
C ALA A 64 4.51 -2.11 -6.11
N ALA A 65 5.15 -3.27 -6.02
CA ALA A 65 5.86 -3.89 -7.13
C ALA A 65 5.63 -5.40 -7.13
N ILE A 66 5.44 -5.97 -8.31
CA ILE A 66 5.21 -7.39 -8.53
C ILE A 66 6.12 -7.83 -9.66
N LEU A 67 6.94 -8.83 -9.39
CA LEU A 67 7.75 -9.53 -10.37
C LEU A 67 7.12 -10.88 -10.68
N SER A 68 6.80 -11.11 -11.94
CA SER A 68 6.27 -12.36 -12.46
C SER A 68 7.32 -13.04 -13.34
N ALA A 69 7.44 -14.35 -13.21
CA ALA A 69 8.30 -15.22 -13.99
C ALA A 69 7.45 -16.32 -14.63
N VAL A 70 7.42 -16.35 -15.97
CA VAL A 70 6.64 -17.25 -16.82
C VAL A 70 7.49 -18.48 -17.18
N ASP A 71 6.85 -19.63 -17.34
CA ASP A 71 7.43 -20.91 -17.73
C ASP A 71 8.51 -21.46 -16.77
N ILE A 72 8.40 -21.08 -15.50
CA ILE A 72 9.26 -21.61 -14.42
C ILE A 72 8.78 -23.05 -14.08
N PHE A 73 9.67 -24.04 -14.21
CA PHE A 73 9.45 -25.49 -13.98
C PHE A 73 8.44 -26.21 -14.90
N LYS A 74 7.42 -25.52 -15.42
CA LYS A 74 6.44 -26.09 -16.34
C LYS A 74 5.98 -25.02 -17.33
N GLU A 75 5.81 -25.41 -18.59
CA GLU A 75 5.23 -24.55 -19.61
C GLU A 75 3.81 -24.12 -19.22
N GLY A 76 3.54 -22.81 -19.33
CA GLY A 76 2.31 -22.16 -18.88
C GLY A 76 2.24 -21.87 -17.38
N ALA A 77 3.26 -22.23 -16.59
CA ALA A 77 3.33 -21.85 -15.18
C ALA A 77 3.79 -20.41 -15.00
N VAL A 78 3.29 -19.73 -13.96
CA VAL A 78 3.71 -18.36 -13.65
C VAL A 78 3.94 -18.21 -12.16
N LEU A 79 5.16 -17.91 -11.76
CA LEU A 79 5.48 -17.48 -10.40
C LEU A 79 5.37 -15.97 -10.32
N SER A 80 4.61 -15.42 -9.38
CA SER A 80 4.59 -13.99 -9.11
C SER A 80 4.92 -13.74 -7.66
N VAL A 81 5.85 -12.83 -7.41
CA VAL A 81 6.24 -12.38 -6.08
C VAL A 81 6.23 -10.87 -6.08
N GLY A 82 5.58 -10.28 -5.10
CA GLY A 82 5.44 -8.84 -5.04
C GLY A 82 5.14 -8.38 -3.64
N GLY A 83 5.03 -7.08 -3.49
CA GLY A 83 4.70 -6.47 -2.24
C GLY A 83 4.62 -4.97 -2.39
N GLY A 84 4.16 -4.34 -1.34
CA GLY A 84 3.97 -2.91 -1.34
C GLY A 84 3.72 -2.38 0.05
N GLN A 85 3.68 -1.07 0.08
CA GLN A 85 3.42 -0.27 1.25
C GLN A 85 1.99 0.26 1.17
N TYR A 86 1.21 0.03 2.21
CA TYR A 86 -0.09 0.69 2.33
C TYR A 86 0.10 2.20 2.48
N VAL A 87 -0.93 2.98 2.13
CA VAL A 87 -0.86 4.44 2.20
C VAL A 87 -0.46 4.88 3.60
N THR A 88 0.67 5.58 3.70
CA THR A 88 1.22 6.11 4.94
C THR A 88 1.37 7.62 4.87
N ALA A 89 1.16 8.30 6.00
CA ALA A 89 1.40 9.71 6.13
C ALA A 89 2.83 9.94 6.64
N GLU A 90 3.78 10.17 5.72
CA GLU A 90 5.20 10.35 6.06
C GLU A 90 5.47 11.67 6.81
N ARG A 91 4.61 12.66 6.58
CA ARG A 91 4.68 13.96 7.26
C ARG A 91 3.28 14.47 7.48
N VAL A 92 2.98 14.87 8.72
CA VAL A 92 1.77 15.62 9.07
C VAL A 92 2.24 16.85 9.84
N GLU A 93 1.94 18.04 9.33
CA GLU A 93 2.18 19.28 10.06
C GLU A 93 1.11 19.41 11.14
N THR A 94 1.55 19.60 12.39
CA THR A 94 0.67 19.70 13.56
C THR A 94 0.91 21.00 14.32
N LEU A 95 -0.07 21.43 15.12
CA LEU A 95 0.08 22.61 15.98
C LEU A 95 0.75 22.25 17.32
N PRO A 96 1.38 23.20 18.02
CA PRO A 96 1.98 22.94 19.34
C PRO A 96 0.91 22.47 20.34
N GLY A 97 0.97 21.19 20.72
CA GLY A 97 -0.01 20.56 21.62
C GLY A 97 -0.86 19.46 20.98
N ASP A 98 -0.79 19.31 19.65
CA ASP A 98 -1.40 18.18 18.95
C ASP A 98 -0.66 16.88 19.25
N LEU A 99 -1.42 15.80 19.49
CA LEU A 99 -0.87 14.45 19.47
C LEU A 99 -0.34 14.20 18.06
N GLN A 100 0.95 13.94 17.92
CA GLN A 100 1.54 13.60 16.63
C GLN A 100 0.86 12.33 16.10
N SER A 101 -0.02 12.48 15.11
CA SER A 101 -0.57 11.37 14.32
C SER A 101 0.33 11.13 13.11
N ILE A 102 1.65 11.06 13.34
CA ILE A 102 2.56 10.48 12.37
C ILE A 102 2.36 8.98 12.56
N ASP A 103 1.93 8.25 11.52
CA ASP A 103 1.91 6.78 11.57
C ASP A 103 3.39 6.37 11.86
N GLU A 104 3.69 5.96 13.10
CA GLU A 104 5.06 5.65 13.54
C GLU A 104 5.68 4.55 12.69
N ASP A 105 4.85 3.60 12.25
CA ASP A 105 5.25 2.50 11.39
C ASP A 105 4.36 2.36 10.17
N THR A 106 4.97 2.02 9.04
CA THR A 106 4.19 1.79 7.82
C THR A 106 3.81 0.32 7.66
N PRO A 107 2.53 -0.02 7.41
CA PRO A 107 2.14 -1.38 7.10
C PRO A 107 2.63 -1.79 5.71
N TYR A 108 3.23 -2.99 5.63
CA TYR A 108 3.69 -3.59 4.37
C TYR A 108 2.95 -4.90 4.09
N ILE A 109 2.73 -5.19 2.82
CA ILE A 109 2.25 -6.49 2.36
C ILE A 109 3.28 -7.11 1.43
N ILE A 110 3.53 -8.40 1.59
CA ILE A 110 4.33 -9.21 0.66
C ILE A 110 3.48 -10.39 0.25
N GLU A 111 3.37 -10.63 -1.04
CA GLU A 111 2.61 -11.73 -1.63
C GLU A 111 3.49 -12.58 -2.55
N ALA A 112 3.24 -13.87 -2.57
CA ALA A 112 3.80 -14.79 -3.53
C ALA A 112 2.72 -15.77 -3.98
N GLN A 113 2.60 -15.97 -5.28
CA GLN A 113 1.66 -16.92 -5.86
C GLN A 113 2.31 -17.68 -7.01
N TYR A 114 1.95 -18.95 -7.15
CA TYR A 114 2.46 -19.80 -8.21
C TYR A 114 1.31 -20.44 -8.96
N LYS A 115 1.08 -19.96 -10.18
CA LYS A 115 0.09 -20.50 -11.10
C LYS A 115 0.68 -21.73 -11.78
N PHE A 116 0.15 -22.91 -11.45
CA PHE A 116 0.59 -24.20 -11.96
C PHE A 116 -0.52 -24.87 -12.79
N PRO A 117 -0.32 -25.09 -14.10
CA PRO A 117 -1.25 -25.87 -14.91
C PRO A 117 -1.09 -27.35 -14.59
N LEU A 118 -2.10 -28.03 -14.04
CA LEU A 118 -2.03 -29.48 -13.80
C LEU A 118 -2.30 -30.24 -15.11
N THR A 119 -3.41 -29.93 -15.76
CA THR A 119 -3.91 -30.55 -17.00
C THR A 119 -4.59 -29.51 -17.89
N ASP A 120 -4.93 -29.87 -19.13
CA ASP A 120 -5.71 -29.03 -20.04
C ASP A 120 -7.06 -28.65 -19.40
N GLY A 121 -7.15 -27.41 -18.88
CA GLY A 121 -8.36 -26.87 -18.24
C GLY A 121 -8.39 -26.88 -16.71
N ILE A 122 -7.35 -27.38 -16.00
CA ILE A 122 -7.26 -27.29 -14.54
C ILE A 122 -6.00 -26.53 -14.14
N LEU A 123 -6.20 -25.44 -13.40
CA LEU A 123 -5.13 -24.52 -13.01
C LEU A 123 -5.11 -24.35 -11.48
N LEU A 124 -4.06 -24.84 -10.84
CA LEU A 124 -3.89 -24.64 -9.41
C LEU A 124 -3.01 -23.42 -9.16
N THR A 125 -3.47 -22.48 -8.34
CA THR A 125 -2.70 -21.30 -7.95
C THR A 125 -2.57 -21.25 -6.43
N PRO A 126 -1.63 -22.00 -5.82
CA PRO A 126 -1.22 -21.73 -4.45
C PRO A 126 -0.64 -20.33 -4.34
N GLY A 127 -0.99 -19.64 -3.27
CA GLY A 127 -0.40 -18.36 -2.91
C GLY A 127 -0.32 -18.18 -1.41
N PHE A 128 0.51 -17.25 -1.00
CA PHE A 128 0.61 -16.80 0.38
C PHE A 128 0.85 -15.30 0.39
N TYR A 129 0.39 -14.63 1.44
CA TYR A 129 0.80 -13.27 1.72
C TYR A 129 1.05 -13.07 3.20
N VAL A 130 1.91 -12.10 3.51
CA VAL A 130 2.19 -11.62 4.86
C VAL A 130 1.92 -10.13 4.94
N VAL A 131 1.23 -9.71 6.01
CA VAL A 131 1.08 -8.31 6.37
C VAL A 131 1.97 -8.04 7.58
N ILE A 132 2.93 -7.13 7.40
CA ILE A 132 3.89 -6.69 8.40
C ILE A 132 3.38 -5.36 8.98
N ASN A 133 3.50 -5.19 10.29
CA ASN A 133 3.06 -4.02 11.05
C ASN A 133 1.60 -3.67 10.78
N PRO A 134 0.65 -4.63 10.94
CA PRO A 134 -0.76 -4.36 10.69
C PRO A 134 -1.23 -3.19 11.56
N GLU A 135 -2.11 -2.36 11.00
CA GLU A 135 -2.54 -1.07 11.57
C GLU A 135 -1.46 0.02 11.70
N GLY A 136 -0.23 -0.23 11.25
CA GLY A 136 0.88 0.73 11.35
C GLY A 136 1.52 0.74 12.73
N ASN A 137 1.69 -0.44 13.33
CA ASN A 137 2.29 -0.63 14.64
C ASN A 137 3.23 -1.84 14.61
N GLU A 138 4.52 -1.64 14.89
CA GLU A 138 5.54 -2.71 14.89
C GLU A 138 5.40 -3.73 16.02
N ASP A 139 4.72 -3.40 17.12
CA ASP A 139 4.41 -4.35 18.20
C ASP A 139 3.33 -5.35 17.80
N ASN A 140 2.59 -5.08 16.71
CA ASN A 140 1.59 -6.02 16.22
C ASN A 140 2.23 -7.18 15.45
N ASN A 141 1.87 -8.40 15.85
CA ASN A 141 2.32 -9.61 15.17
C ASN A 141 1.95 -9.61 13.68
N SER A 142 2.90 -10.03 12.83
CA SER A 142 2.65 -10.16 11.40
C SER A 142 1.57 -11.20 11.09
N ILE A 143 0.70 -10.89 10.13
CA ILE A 143 -0.42 -11.76 9.73
C ILE A 143 0.03 -12.59 8.54
N TRP A 144 -0.03 -13.91 8.65
CA TRP A 144 0.32 -14.85 7.58
C TRP A 144 -0.92 -15.54 7.06
N VAL A 145 -1.11 -15.52 5.75
CA VAL A 145 -2.27 -16.15 5.10
C VAL A 145 -1.81 -16.98 3.91
N GLY A 146 -2.25 -18.23 3.88
CA GLY A 146 -2.12 -19.12 2.72
C GLY A 146 -3.46 -19.24 2.01
N ALA A 147 -3.44 -19.23 0.67
CA ALA A 147 -4.60 -19.39 -0.18
C ALA A 147 -4.33 -20.39 -1.30
N LEU A 148 -5.39 -21.06 -1.75
CA LEU A 148 -5.32 -22.00 -2.88
C LEU A 148 -6.51 -21.74 -3.80
N ARG A 149 -6.23 -21.43 -5.07
CA ARG A 149 -7.25 -21.24 -6.11
C ARG A 149 -7.17 -22.35 -7.15
N THR A 150 -8.32 -22.79 -7.68
CA THR A 150 -8.46 -23.84 -8.70
C THR A 150 -9.23 -23.35 -9.91
#